data_AF-E8T8X1-F1
#
_entry.id   AF-E8T8X1-F1
#
_cell.length_a   1.000
_cell.length_b   1.000
_cell.length_c   1.000
_cell.angle_alpha   90.00
_cell.angle_beta   90.00
_cell.angle_gamma   90.00
#
_symmetry.space_group_name_H-M   'P 1'
#
loop_
_entity.id
_entity.type
_entity.pdbx_description
1 polymer ?
#
loop_
_entity_poly.entity_id
_entity_poly.type
_entity_poly.pdbx_seq_one_letter_code
_entity_poly.pdbx_strand_id
1 'polypeptide(L)' 'MTLLLTTRDASAYLREKHGIKRAPITLEKLRTLGGGPAFRKLGVSVYYRPEELSEWAEGRLSRPLRSTSELPDHAA' A
#
# COMPACT_ATOMS: atom_id res chain seq x y z
N MET A 1 10.15 1.40 -19.24
CA MET A 1 8.69 1.54 -19.48
C MET A 1 7.97 1.05 -18.23
N THR A 2 7.43 1.94 -17.40
CA THR A 2 6.75 1.54 -16.17
C THR A 2 5.29 1.22 -16.47
N LEU A 3 4.86 -0.01 -16.20
CA LEU A 3 3.46 -0.42 -16.36
C LEU A 3 2.64 0.09 -15.17
N LEU A 4 1.46 0.64 -15.47
CA LEU A 4 0.51 1.11 -14.48
C LEU A 4 -0.47 -0.02 -14.12
N LEU A 5 -0.66 -0.24 -12.82
CA LEU A 5 -1.54 -1.28 -12.28
C LEU A 5 -2.89 -0.69 -11.88
N THR A 6 -3.98 -1.39 -12.19
CA THR A 6 -5.31 -1.02 -11.67
C THR A 6 -5.38 -1.25 -10.16
N THR A 7 -6.41 -0.77 -9.47
CA THR A 7 -6.59 -1.04 -8.02
C THR A 7 -6.60 -2.54 -7.70
N ARG A 8 -7.16 -3.38 -8.59
CA ARG A 8 -7.19 -4.84 -8.40
C ARG A 8 -5.80 -5.44 -8.57
N ASP A 9 -5.08 -5.03 -9.62
CA ASP A 9 -3.72 -5.50 -9.88
C ASP A 9 -2.73 -4.99 -8.82
N ALA A 10 -2.93 -3.78 -8.29
CA ALA A 10 -2.16 -3.23 -7.19
C ALA A 10 -2.34 -4.07 -5.91
N SER A 11 -3.57 -4.48 -5.61
CA SER A 11 -3.88 -5.40 -4.51
C SER A 11 -3.20 -6.75 -4.68
N ALA A 12 -3.22 -7.32 -5.89
CA ALA A 12 -2.52 -8.56 -6.21
C ALA A 12 -1.00 -8.40 -6.09
N TYR A 13 -0.44 -7.33 -6.66
CA TYR A 13 0.97 -6.99 -6.60
C TYR A 13 1.49 -6.89 -5.17
N LEU A 14 0.78 -6.19 -4.27
CA LEU A 14 1.16 -6.10 -2.86
C LEU A 14 1.18 -7.47 -2.18
N ARG A 15 0.26 -8.36 -2.55
CA ARG A 15 0.23 -9.73 -2.02
C ARG A 15 1.37 -10.58 -2.57
N GLU A 16 1.64 -10.50 -3.86
CA GLU A 16 2.60 -11.36 -4.56
C GLU A 16 4.06 -10.93 -4.35
N LYS A 17 4.33 -9.62 -4.35
CA LYS A 17 5.70 -9.09 -4.22
C LYS A 17 6.10 -8.82 -2.77
N HIS A 18 5.16 -8.33 -1.96
CA HIS A 18 5.45 -7.89 -0.58
C HIS A 18 4.83 -8.79 0.48
N GLY A 19 4.02 -9.78 0.10
CA GLY A 19 3.29 -10.62 1.05
C GLY A 19 2.17 -9.88 1.81
N ILE A 20 1.90 -8.62 1.49
CA ILE A 20 0.96 -7.78 2.22
C ILE A 20 -0.44 -7.96 1.64
N LYS A 21 -1.35 -8.50 2.45
CA LYS A 21 -2.77 -8.60 2.08
C LYS A 21 -3.45 -7.24 2.25
N ARG A 22 -3.76 -6.58 1.13
CA ARG A 22 -4.64 -5.40 1.09
C ARG A 22 -5.73 -5.64 0.07
N ALA A 23 -6.99 -5.62 0.51
CA ALA A 23 -8.12 -5.75 -0.41
C ALA A 23 -8.24 -4.47 -1.27
N PRO A 24 -8.81 -4.55 -2.50
CA PRO A 24 -9.03 -3.36 -3.33
C PRO A 24 -9.81 -2.27 -2.60
N ILE A 25 -10.86 -2.65 -1.87
CA ILE A 25 -11.66 -1.74 -1.04
C ILE A 25 -10.84 -1.05 0.05
N THR A 26 -9.79 -1.69 0.57
CA THR A 26 -8.86 -1.07 1.52
C THR A 26 -8.03 0.01 0.83
N LEU A 27 -7.53 -0.25 -0.39
CA LEU A 27 -6.80 0.76 -1.16
C LEU A 27 -7.70 1.96 -1.52
N GLU A 28 -8.97 1.72 -1.82
CA GLU A 28 -9.95 2.78 -2.05
C GLU A 28 -10.20 3.62 -0.80
N LYS A 29 -10.33 2.97 0.38
CA LYS A 29 -10.42 3.68 1.66
C LYS A 29 -9.15 4.47 1.97
N LEU A 30 -7.97 3.89 1.75
CA LEU A 30 -6.70 4.59 1.97
C LEU A 30 -6.52 5.80 1.05
N ARG A 31 -7.12 5.77 -0.14
CA ARG A 31 -7.16 6.92 -1.05
C ARG A 31 -8.00 8.07 -0.49
N THR A 32 -9.09 7.78 0.22
CA THR A 32 -10.00 8.81 0.76
C THR A 32 -9.59 9.26 2.16
N LEU A 33 -9.14 8.34 3.01
CA LEU A 33 -8.74 8.60 4.40
C LEU A 33 -7.27 9.09 4.50
N GLY A 34 -6.46 8.82 3.47
CA GLY A 34 -5.03 9.05 3.49
C GLY A 34 -4.24 7.84 4.00
N GLY A 35 -2.91 7.92 3.89
CA GLY A 35 -1.98 6.85 4.32
C GLY A 35 -1.85 5.68 3.33
N GLY A 36 -2.35 5.82 2.10
CA GLY A 36 -2.19 4.85 1.01
C GLY A 36 -1.02 5.13 0.07
N PRO A 37 -0.75 4.22 -0.86
CA PRO A 37 0.27 4.40 -1.90
C PRO A 37 -0.14 5.50 -2.88
N ALA A 38 0.85 6.15 -3.50
CA ALA A 38 0.60 7.18 -4.52
C ALA A 38 -0.14 6.59 -5.73
N PHE A 39 -1.10 7.35 -6.26
CA PHE A 39 -1.97 6.93 -7.36
C PHE A 39 -2.08 8.03 -8.42
N ARG A 40 -2.42 7.62 -9.64
CA ARG A 40 -2.75 8.49 -10.77
C ARG A 40 -4.18 8.25 -11.20
N LYS A 41 -4.86 9.32 -11.61
CA LYS A 41 -6.20 9.24 -12.17
C LYS A 41 -6.17 9.42 -13.68
N LEU A 42 -7.00 8.64 -14.36
CA LEU A 42 -7.35 8.84 -15.75
C LEU A 42 -8.88 8.73 -15.86
N GLY A 43 -9.55 9.88 -15.80
CA GLY A 43 -11.00 9.95 -15.64
C GLY A 43 -11.46 9.33 -14.32
N VAL A 44 -12.36 8.34 -14.41
CA VAL A 44 -12.86 7.57 -13.26
C VAL A 44 -11.87 6.49 -12.80
N SER A 45 -10.97 6.06 -13.68
CA SER A 45 -10.06 4.96 -13.43
C SER A 45 -8.84 5.41 -12.62
N VAL A 46 -8.39 4.55 -11.72
CA VAL A 46 -7.24 4.81 -10.84
C VAL A 46 -6.14 3.78 -11.08
N TYR A 47 -4.92 4.28 -11.14
CA TYR A 47 -3.74 3.52 -11.50
C TYR A 47 -2.62 3.75 -10.50
N TYR A 48 -1.78 2.73 -10.30
CA TYR A 48 -0.65 2.74 -9.37
C TYR A 48 0.62 2.36 -10.12
N ARG A 49 1.76 2.97 -9.78
CA ARG A 49 3.05 2.40 -10.19
C ARG A 49 3.46 1.30 -9.20
N PRO A 50 4.04 0.19 -9.70
CA PRO A 50 4.65 -0.84 -8.85
C PRO A 50 5.69 -0.27 -7.87
N GLU A 51 6.45 0.73 -8.31
CA GLU A 51 7.51 1.40 -7.54
C GLU A 51 6.93 2.11 -6.32
N GLU A 52 5.90 2.93 -6.52
CA GLU A 52 5.19 3.66 -5.46
C GLU A 52 4.44 2.72 -4.51
N LEU A 53 3.94 1.58 -5.01
CA LEU A 53 3.34 0.54 -4.17
C LEU A 53 4.38 -0.14 -3.27
N SER A 54 5.58 -0.33 -3.79
CA SER A 54 6.67 -0.98 -3.07
C SER A 54 7.23 -0.05 -2.00
N GLU A 55 7.49 1.20 -2.35
CA GLU A 55 7.95 2.23 -1.41
C GLU A 55 6.95 2.43 -0.27
N TRP A 56 5.64 2.47 -0.59
CA TRP A 56 4.61 2.52 0.43
C TRP A 56 4.56 1.27 1.31
N ALA A 57 4.69 0.08 0.72
CA ALA A 57 4.72 -1.17 1.48
C ALA A 57 5.89 -1.22 2.46
N GLU A 58 7.09 -0.87 1.98
CA GLU A 58 8.32 -0.83 2.76
C GLU A 58 8.26 0.23 3.86
N GLY A 59 7.73 1.42 3.56
CA GLY A 59 7.56 2.50 4.54
C GLY A 59 6.49 2.23 5.60
N ARG A 60 5.59 1.26 5.39
CA ARG A 60 4.59 0.85 6.40
C ARG A 60 5.07 -0.26 7.32
N LEU A 61 6.15 -0.95 6.96
CA LEU A 61 6.77 -1.91 7.86
C LEU A 61 7.50 -1.14 8.95
N SER A 62 7.18 -1.47 10.20
CA SER A 62 7.98 -1.00 11.33
C SER A 62 9.41 -1.54 11.19
N ARG A 63 10.36 -0.88 11.85
CA ARG A 63 11.70 -1.46 12.10
C ARG A 63 11.55 -2.92 12.55
N PRO A 64 12.49 -3.83 12.24
CA PRO A 64 12.43 -5.20 12.73
C PRO A 64 12.31 -5.21 14.25
N LEU A 65 11.22 -5.79 14.75
CA LEU A 65 10.98 -5.96 16.18
C LEU A 65 11.20 -7.43 16.54
N ARG A 66 11.78 -7.66 17.71
CA ARG A 66 11.98 -8.99 18.28
C ARG A 66 10.89 -9.32 19.31
N SER A 67 10.16 -8.31 19.77
CA SER A 67 9.00 -8.42 20.63
C SER A 67 7.94 -7.39 20.27
N THR A 68 6.67 -7.78 20.33
CA THR A 68 5.52 -6.87 20.11
C THR A 68 5.44 -5.75 21.15
N SER A 69 6.06 -5.93 22.31
CA SER A 69 6.20 -4.89 23.35
C SER A 69 7.21 -3.80 22.99
N GLU A 70 8.00 -3.97 21.93
CA GLU A 70 8.96 -2.95 21.44
C GLU A 70 8.32 -1.92 20.49
N LEU A 71 7.06 -2.12 20.10
CA LEU A 71 6.27 -1.05 19.49
C LEU A 71 6.04 0.01 20.57
N PRO A 72 6.26 1.31 20.27
CA PRO A 72 5.77 2.35 21.16
C PRO A 72 4.27 2.12 21.38
N ASP A 73 3.84 2.24 22.63
CA ASP A 73 2.42 2.23 23.01
C ASP A 73 1.65 3.10 22.00
N HIS A 74 0.50 2.61 21.52
CA HIS A 74 -0.35 3.33 20.57
C HIS A 74 -0.89 4.61 21.23
N ALA A 75 -0.02 5.60 21.41
CA ALA A 75 -0.35 6.90 21.95
C ALA A 75 -0.99 7.74 20.85
N ALA A 76 -2.34 7.74 20.91
CA ALA A 76 -3.30 8.72 20.37
C ALA A 76 -3.32 8.96 18.85
#